data_AF-A0A7S1BK37-F1
#
_entry.id   AF-A0A7S1BK37-F1
#
_cell.length_a   1.000
_cell.length_b   1.000
_cell.length_c   1.000
_cell.angle_alpha   90.00
_cell.angle_beta   90.00
_cell.angle_gamma   90.00
#
_symmetry.space_group_name_H-M   'P 1'
#
loop_
_entity.id
_entity.type
_entity.pdbx_description
1 polymer ?
#
loop_
_entity_poly.entity_id
_entity_poly.type
_entity_poly.pdbx_seq_one_letter_code
_entity_poly.pdbx_strand_id
1 'polypeptide(L)'
;DIMEQVGKEPTKIHGTVHYGADWPNNSWFGKSAEIPAARQEAFWDDFHLFAVERDGEEIRWLLDDAVFSTVTPATIAPFDWPFGEEFHFILNVAVGGQWPGNPDESTVFPTVMEVDYVRVWEGNLPTVEGSQIVKAGESGVVYKIVNGIAGSSYKWRIRGERDCRQVKR
;
A
#
# COMPACT_ATOMS: atom_id res chain seq x y z
N ASP A 1 2.66 -8.08 -5.42
CA ASP A 1 2.74 -6.66 -5.80
C ASP A 1 2.52 -5.76 -4.59
N ILE A 2 3.56 -5.01 -4.19
CA ILE A 2 3.46 -4.05 -3.07
C ILE A 2 2.52 -2.90 -3.46
N MET A 3 2.65 -2.39 -4.69
CA MET A 3 1.82 -1.35 -5.24
C MET A 3 1.81 -1.48 -6.77
N GLU A 4 0.61 -1.44 -7.36
CA GLU A 4 0.39 -1.17 -8.77
C GLU A 4 -0.54 0.04 -8.92
N GLN A 5 -0.19 0.98 -9.79
CA GLN A 5 -1.00 2.16 -10.12
C GLN A 5 -1.26 2.17 -11.63
N VAL A 6 -2.50 2.47 -12.02
CA VAL A 6 -2.90 2.57 -13.43
C VAL A 6 -3.23 4.02 -13.75
N GLY A 7 -2.61 4.61 -14.78
CA GLY A 7 -2.75 6.05 -15.08
C GLY A 7 -4.20 6.56 -15.20
N LYS A 8 -5.14 5.76 -15.72
CA LYS A 8 -6.58 6.11 -15.80
C LYS A 8 -7.32 6.04 -14.45
N GLU A 9 -6.69 5.55 -13.40
CA GLU A 9 -7.19 5.47 -12.02
C GLU A 9 -6.31 6.32 -11.09
N PRO A 10 -6.31 7.67 -11.23
CA PRO A 10 -5.39 8.58 -10.54
C PRO A 10 -5.37 8.43 -9.01
N THR A 11 -6.51 8.04 -8.44
CA THR A 11 -6.72 8.00 -7.00
C THR A 11 -6.71 6.58 -6.44
N LYS A 12 -6.33 5.56 -7.22
CA LYS A 12 -6.38 4.15 -6.82
C LYS A 12 -5.04 3.44 -7.01
N ILE A 13 -4.68 2.63 -6.02
CA ILE A 13 -3.60 1.64 -6.10
C ILE A 13 -4.11 0.25 -5.76
N HIS A 14 -3.37 -0.76 -6.20
CA HIS A 14 -3.68 -2.17 -6.01
C HIS A 14 -2.53 -2.87 -5.28
N GLY A 15 -2.87 -3.67 -4.27
CA GLY A 15 -1.97 -4.59 -3.59
C GLY A 15 -2.44 -6.01 -3.82
N THR A 16 -1.56 -6.86 -4.36
CA THR A 16 -1.94 -8.16 -4.93
C THR A 16 -0.95 -9.24 -4.55
N VAL A 17 -1.44 -10.45 -4.29
CA VAL A 17 -0.65 -11.69 -4.32
C VAL A 17 -1.03 -12.53 -5.53
N HIS A 18 -0.05 -13.19 -6.11
CA HIS A 18 -0.24 -14.22 -7.14
C HIS A 18 0.26 -15.56 -6.58
N TYR A 19 -0.50 -16.62 -6.81
CA TYR A 19 -0.26 -17.95 -6.23
C TYR A 19 -0.89 -19.05 -7.08
N GLY A 20 -0.65 -20.31 -6.71
CA GLY A 20 -1.18 -21.47 -7.43
C GLY A 20 -0.28 -21.89 -8.58
N ALA A 21 -0.88 -22.35 -9.69
CA ALA A 21 -0.15 -22.84 -10.86
C ALA A 21 0.57 -21.70 -11.60
N ASP A 22 1.44 -22.05 -12.54
CA ASP A 22 2.08 -21.07 -13.41
C ASP A 22 1.08 -20.38 -14.35
N TRP A 23 1.45 -19.19 -14.83
CA TRP A 23 0.73 -18.50 -15.90
C TRP A 23 0.46 -19.45 -17.09
N PRO A 24 -0.76 -19.49 -17.66
CA PRO A 24 -1.90 -18.59 -17.41
C PRO A 24 -2.90 -19.08 -16.36
N ASN A 25 -2.57 -20.12 -15.60
CA ASN A 25 -3.49 -20.78 -14.68
C ASN A 25 -3.27 -20.39 -13.21
N ASN A 26 -2.43 -19.38 -12.95
CA ASN A 26 -2.26 -18.83 -11.62
C ASN A 26 -3.56 -18.21 -11.11
N SER A 27 -3.71 -18.19 -9.80
CA SER A 27 -4.72 -17.42 -9.09
C SER A 27 -4.10 -16.18 -8.48
N TRP A 28 -4.94 -15.24 -8.11
CA TRP A 28 -4.52 -14.02 -7.44
C TRP A 28 -5.59 -13.55 -6.46
N PHE A 29 -5.14 -12.83 -5.43
CA PHE A 29 -6.01 -12.11 -4.52
C PHE A 29 -5.46 -10.71 -4.37
N GLY A 30 -6.32 -9.70 -4.57
CA GLY A 30 -5.94 -8.31 -4.46
C GLY A 30 -7.04 -7.44 -3.86
N LYS A 31 -6.62 -6.34 -3.25
CA LYS A 31 -7.48 -5.26 -2.79
C LYS A 31 -6.90 -3.92 -3.24
N SER A 32 -7.76 -2.93 -3.34
CA SER A 32 -7.37 -1.58 -3.69
C SER A 32 -7.46 -0.66 -2.49
N ALA A 33 -6.61 0.36 -2.48
CA ALA A 33 -6.77 1.54 -1.63
C ALA A 33 -6.99 2.77 -2.51
N GLU A 34 -7.73 3.74 -1.98
CA GLU A 34 -8.05 4.97 -2.69
C GLU A 34 -7.70 6.20 -1.87
N ILE A 35 -7.22 7.24 -2.54
CA ILE A 35 -7.21 8.59 -1.99
C ILE A 35 -8.67 9.05 -1.88
N PRO A 36 -9.14 9.46 -0.68
CA PRO A 36 -10.51 9.94 -0.53
C PRO A 36 -10.79 11.12 -1.46
N ALA A 37 -11.93 11.09 -2.16
CA ALA A 37 -12.32 12.13 -3.12
C ALA A 37 -12.30 13.55 -2.53
N ALA A 38 -12.53 13.69 -1.21
CA ALA A 38 -12.45 14.96 -0.49
C ALA A 38 -11.07 15.64 -0.58
N ARG A 39 -10.00 14.88 -0.82
CA ARG A 39 -8.64 15.42 -0.98
C ARG A 39 -8.41 16.07 -2.33
N GLN A 40 -9.15 15.68 -3.38
CA GLN A 40 -8.97 16.20 -4.75
C GLN A 40 -7.52 16.09 -5.26
N GLU A 41 -6.86 14.98 -4.96
CA GLU A 41 -5.46 14.68 -5.28
C GLU A 41 -5.38 13.36 -6.05
N ALA A 42 -4.33 13.20 -6.86
CA ALA A 42 -3.90 11.94 -7.45
C ALA A 42 -2.63 11.41 -6.74
N PHE A 43 -2.33 10.13 -6.92
CA PHE A 43 -1.15 9.49 -6.30
C PHE A 43 0.19 10.05 -6.77
N TRP A 44 0.23 10.80 -7.87
CA TRP A 44 1.44 11.47 -8.37
C TRP A 44 1.60 12.91 -7.87
N ASP A 45 0.66 13.45 -7.09
CA ASP A 45 0.74 14.83 -6.59
C ASP A 45 1.64 14.98 -5.35
N ASP A 46 1.92 13.88 -4.62
CA ASP A 46 2.80 13.86 -3.44
C ASP A 46 3.46 12.48 -3.25
N PHE A 47 4.47 12.41 -2.39
CA PHE A 47 5.04 11.13 -1.96
C PHE A 47 4.11 10.42 -0.98
N HIS A 48 3.94 9.12 -1.22
CA HIS A 48 3.19 8.18 -0.38
C HIS A 48 4.07 7.02 0.06
N LEU A 49 3.80 6.49 1.26
CA LEU A 49 4.46 5.29 1.74
C LEU A 49 3.63 4.06 1.37
N PHE A 50 4.16 3.23 0.47
CA PHE A 50 3.61 1.91 0.17
C PHE A 50 4.45 0.86 0.90
N ALA A 51 3.80 0.00 1.66
CA ALA A 51 4.50 -1.02 2.42
C ALA A 51 3.77 -2.37 2.38
N VAL A 52 4.55 -3.43 2.50
CA VAL A 52 4.08 -4.76 2.85
C VAL A 52 4.79 -5.20 4.11
N GLU A 53 4.02 -5.70 5.06
CA GLU A 53 4.52 -6.38 6.25
C GLU A 53 4.22 -7.87 6.10
N ARG A 54 5.25 -8.71 6.22
CA ARG A 54 5.13 -10.17 6.24
C ARG A 54 5.56 -10.68 7.60
N ASP A 55 4.66 -11.36 8.30
CA ASP A 55 4.91 -12.01 9.58
C ASP A 55 4.33 -13.43 9.56
N GLY A 56 5.21 -14.44 9.51
CA GLY A 56 4.80 -15.83 9.35
C GLY A 56 3.86 -16.05 8.15
N GLU A 57 2.65 -16.51 8.44
CA GLU A 57 1.58 -16.77 7.45
C GLU A 57 0.58 -15.61 7.34
N GLU A 58 1.02 -14.38 7.61
CA GLU A 58 0.24 -13.17 7.38
C GLU A 58 1.04 -12.19 6.51
N ILE A 59 0.37 -11.61 5.51
CA ILE A 59 0.88 -10.48 4.75
C ILE A 59 -0.12 -9.34 4.83
N ARG A 60 0.34 -8.14 5.19
CA ARG A 60 -0.47 -6.92 5.25
C ARG A 60 0.06 -5.89 4.26
N TRP A 61 -0.85 -5.23 3.55
CA TRP A 61 -0.52 -4.09 2.70
C TRP A 61 -0.93 -2.80 3.39
N LEU A 62 -0.04 -1.82 3.32
CA LEU A 62 -0.23 -0.51 3.92
C LEU A 62 -0.06 0.60 2.88
N LEU A 63 -0.93 1.60 2.99
CA LEU A 63 -0.79 2.89 2.32
C LEU A 63 -0.73 3.98 3.40
N ASP A 64 0.36 4.75 3.43
CA ASP A 64 0.58 5.81 4.43
C ASP A 64 0.34 5.30 5.88
N ASP A 65 0.96 4.17 6.22
CA ASP A 65 0.85 3.47 7.51
C ASP A 65 -0.54 2.85 7.82
N ALA A 66 -1.49 2.91 6.88
CA ALA A 66 -2.82 2.32 7.03
C ALA A 66 -2.94 0.96 6.35
N VAL A 67 -3.24 -0.09 7.13
CA VAL A 67 -3.55 -1.41 6.56
C VAL A 67 -4.84 -1.34 5.72
N PHE A 68 -4.76 -1.73 4.45
CA PHE A 68 -5.91 -1.80 3.55
C PHE A 68 -6.19 -3.23 3.02
N SER A 69 -5.24 -4.15 3.20
CA SER A 69 -5.40 -5.55 2.82
C SER A 69 -4.63 -6.45 3.78
N THR A 70 -5.21 -7.60 4.09
CA THR A 70 -4.57 -8.68 4.86
C THR A 70 -4.82 -10.01 4.14
N VAL A 71 -3.76 -10.79 3.98
CA VAL A 71 -3.78 -12.11 3.34
C VAL A 71 -3.22 -13.13 4.31
N THR A 72 -3.95 -14.24 4.48
CA THR A 72 -3.56 -15.42 5.27
C THR A 72 -3.81 -16.69 4.45
N PRO A 73 -3.38 -17.89 4.90
CA PRO A 73 -3.69 -19.15 4.23
C PRO A 73 -5.20 -19.35 3.99
N ALA A 74 -6.05 -18.86 4.91
CA ALA A 74 -7.49 -18.92 4.73
C ALA A 74 -7.99 -18.04 3.57
N THR A 75 -7.35 -16.89 3.33
CA THR A 75 -7.67 -15.99 2.20
C THR A 75 -7.44 -16.65 0.85
N ILE A 76 -6.39 -17.47 0.75
CA ILE A 76 -5.98 -18.13 -0.49
C ILE A 76 -6.35 -19.60 -0.53
N ALA A 77 -7.17 -20.11 0.38
CA ALA A 77 -7.60 -21.51 0.37
C ALA A 77 -8.33 -21.84 -0.96
N PRO A 78 -8.14 -23.04 -1.53
CA PRO A 78 -7.45 -24.21 -0.96
C PRO A 78 -5.96 -24.31 -1.35
N PHE A 79 -5.33 -23.21 -1.76
CA PHE A 79 -3.93 -23.23 -2.21
C PHE A 79 -2.97 -23.26 -1.01
N ASP A 80 -1.81 -23.91 -1.21
CA ASP A 80 -0.69 -23.86 -0.26
C ASP A 80 -0.17 -22.42 -0.12
N TRP A 81 0.47 -22.10 1.01
CA TRP A 81 1.07 -20.79 1.27
C TRP A 81 2.48 -20.69 0.64
N PRO A 82 2.67 -19.99 -0.50
CA PRO A 82 3.95 -19.99 -1.19
C PRO A 82 4.88 -18.85 -0.73
N PHE A 83 4.47 -18.04 0.25
CA PHE A 83 5.14 -16.78 0.59
C PHE A 83 6.20 -16.91 1.70
N GLY A 84 6.65 -18.14 1.99
CA GLY A 84 7.73 -18.41 2.94
C GLY A 84 9.15 -18.23 2.37
N GLU A 85 9.28 -18.12 1.05
CA GLU A 85 10.56 -18.05 0.36
C GLU A 85 11.18 -16.63 0.37
N GLU A 86 12.43 -16.52 -0.10
CA GLU A 86 13.08 -15.25 -0.36
C GLU A 86 12.52 -14.57 -1.62
N PHE A 87 12.38 -13.25 -1.56
CA PHE A 87 11.93 -12.40 -2.67
C PHE A 87 12.98 -11.34 -2.97
N HIS A 88 12.94 -10.81 -4.20
CA HIS A 88 13.67 -9.61 -4.59
C HIS A 88 12.70 -8.52 -5.02
N PHE A 89 13.12 -7.26 -4.94
CA PHE A 89 12.28 -6.13 -5.36
C PHE A 89 12.36 -5.90 -6.87
N ILE A 90 11.22 -5.54 -7.45
CA ILE A 90 11.11 -5.04 -8.82
C ILE A 90 10.44 -3.67 -8.76
N LEU A 91 11.07 -2.68 -9.38
CA LEU A 91 10.54 -1.34 -9.55
C LEU A 91 10.57 -1.02 -11.05
N ASN A 92 9.40 -0.78 -11.64
CA ASN A 92 9.29 -0.47 -13.07
C ASN A 92 8.13 0.48 -13.36
N VAL A 93 8.19 1.15 -14.50
CA VAL A 93 7.08 1.89 -15.09
C VAL A 93 6.75 1.21 -16.42
N ALA A 94 5.62 0.50 -16.48
CA ALA A 94 5.16 -0.15 -17.70
C ALA A 94 4.39 0.85 -18.58
N VAL A 95 4.52 0.72 -19.90
CA VAL A 95 3.78 1.52 -20.88
C VAL A 95 2.94 0.58 -21.74
N GLY A 96 1.62 0.64 -21.59
CA GLY A 96 0.71 -0.27 -22.28
C GLY A 96 0.47 -1.59 -21.54
N GLY A 97 -0.49 -2.37 -22.02
CA GLY A 97 -0.83 -3.68 -21.47
C GLY A 97 -2.34 -3.95 -21.47
N GLN A 98 -2.73 -5.22 -21.33
CA GLN A 98 -4.15 -5.62 -21.33
C GLN A 98 -4.94 -4.94 -20.20
N TRP A 99 -4.35 -4.83 -19.01
CA TRP A 99 -4.99 -4.23 -17.85
C TRP A 99 -4.99 -2.69 -17.88
N PRO A 100 -3.84 -2.00 -18.02
CA PRO A 100 -3.84 -0.54 -18.06
C PRO A 100 -4.52 0.00 -19.33
N GLY A 101 -4.49 -0.75 -20.43
CA GLY A 101 -4.77 -0.23 -21.77
C GLY A 101 -3.50 0.34 -22.40
N ASN A 102 -3.59 0.73 -23.67
CA ASN A 102 -2.48 1.38 -24.37
C ASN A 102 -2.55 2.91 -24.20
N PRO A 103 -1.41 3.61 -24.22
CA PRO A 103 -1.38 5.07 -24.33
C PRO A 103 -2.20 5.58 -25.50
N ASP A 104 -2.81 6.75 -25.32
CA ASP A 104 -3.53 7.49 -26.35
C ASP A 104 -3.08 8.97 -26.39
N GLU A 105 -3.80 9.81 -27.12
CA GLU A 105 -3.48 11.24 -27.28
C GLU A 105 -3.51 12.03 -25.97
N SER A 106 -4.15 11.50 -24.91
CA SER A 106 -4.15 12.12 -23.57
C SER A 106 -2.91 11.75 -22.74
N THR A 107 -2.11 10.78 -23.18
CA THR A 107 -0.93 10.32 -22.43
C THR A 107 0.25 11.28 -22.62
N VAL A 108 0.67 11.92 -21.53
CA VAL A 108 1.79 12.86 -21.54
C VAL A 108 3.11 12.14 -21.24
N PHE A 109 4.07 12.30 -22.15
CA PHE A 109 5.44 11.81 -21.97
C PHE A 109 6.45 12.97 -21.85
N PRO A 110 7.56 12.78 -21.10
CA PRO A 110 7.91 11.58 -20.33
C PRO A 110 7.13 11.47 -19.02
N THR A 111 6.97 10.25 -18.51
CA THR A 111 6.51 9.96 -17.14
C THR A 111 7.69 9.47 -16.31
N VAL A 112 7.74 9.87 -15.04
CA VAL A 112 8.81 9.51 -14.11
C VAL A 112 8.18 8.87 -12.87
N MET A 113 8.82 7.82 -12.36
CA MET A 113 8.56 7.30 -11.02
C MET A 113 9.68 7.77 -10.10
N GLU A 114 9.36 8.69 -9.19
CA GLU A 114 10.30 9.17 -8.19
C GLU A 114 10.24 8.28 -6.95
N VAL A 115 11.40 7.85 -6.47
CA VAL A 115 11.53 6.99 -5.29
C VAL A 115 12.55 7.61 -4.36
N ASP A 116 12.07 8.14 -3.24
CA ASP A 116 12.96 8.73 -2.22
C ASP A 116 13.77 7.64 -1.50
N TYR A 117 13.12 6.53 -1.10
CA TYR A 117 13.80 5.39 -0.50
C TYR A 117 13.06 4.07 -0.70
N VAL A 118 13.84 2.98 -0.60
CA VAL A 118 13.36 1.63 -0.27
C VAL A 118 14.02 1.24 1.05
N ARG A 119 13.23 0.75 2.00
CA ARG A 119 13.71 0.30 3.30
C ARG A 119 13.12 -1.07 3.61
N VAL A 120 13.95 -1.90 4.21
CA VAL A 120 13.58 -3.24 4.69
C VAL A 120 13.88 -3.27 6.17
N TRP A 121 12.95 -3.83 6.93
CA TRP A 121 13.08 -4.02 8.35
C TRP A 121 12.81 -5.47 8.70
N GLU A 122 13.42 -5.93 9.77
CA GLU A 122 13.19 -7.25 10.35
C GLU A 122 12.79 -7.07 11.82
N GLY A 123 11.82 -7.87 12.27
CA GLY A 123 11.32 -7.89 13.64
C GLY A 123 9.97 -7.18 13.83
N ASN A 124 9.45 -7.27 15.06
CA ASN A 124 8.15 -6.71 15.42
C ASN A 124 8.24 -5.18 15.51
N LEU A 125 7.86 -4.49 14.43
CA LEU A 125 7.77 -3.04 14.41
C LEU A 125 6.50 -2.53 15.12
N PRO A 126 6.59 -1.41 15.84
CA PRO A 126 5.42 -0.73 16.38
C PRO A 126 4.48 -0.23 15.27
N THR A 127 3.22 -0.62 15.32
CA THR A 127 2.16 -0.24 14.36
C THR A 127 1.06 0.54 15.09
N VAL A 128 0.40 1.50 14.41
CA VAL A 128 -0.79 2.21 14.93
C VAL A 128 -2.05 1.65 14.29
N GLU A 129 -2.94 1.09 15.11
CA GLU A 129 -4.29 0.66 14.68
C GLU A 129 -5.34 1.70 15.08
N GLY A 130 -6.22 2.08 14.14
CA GLY A 130 -7.34 3.00 14.37
C GLY A 130 -7.91 3.59 13.07
N SER A 131 -8.89 4.49 13.18
CA SER A 131 -9.52 5.12 12.01
C SER A 131 -8.55 6.03 11.26
N GLN A 132 -8.46 5.88 9.95
CA GLN A 132 -7.64 6.73 9.08
C GLN A 132 -8.34 8.03 8.67
N ILE A 133 -9.66 8.09 8.90
CA ILE A 133 -10.47 9.27 8.65
C ILE A 133 -11.11 9.65 9.96
N VAL A 134 -10.85 10.86 10.40
CA VAL A 134 -11.48 11.47 11.56
C VAL A 134 -12.15 12.75 11.10
N LYS A 135 -13.43 12.90 11.42
CA LYS A 135 -14.19 14.08 11.02
C LYS A 135 -13.67 15.30 11.77
N ALA A 136 -13.78 16.47 11.15
CA ALA A 136 -13.44 17.72 11.81
C ALA A 136 -14.23 17.86 13.13
N GLY A 137 -13.52 18.00 14.25
CA GLY A 137 -14.10 18.13 15.58
C GLY A 137 -14.52 16.82 16.25
N GLU A 138 -14.28 15.67 15.62
CA GLU A 138 -14.49 14.37 16.26
C GLU A 138 -13.48 14.17 17.41
N SER A 139 -13.96 13.63 18.52
CA SER A 139 -13.17 13.40 19.73
C SER A 139 -13.49 12.02 20.31
N GLY A 140 -12.58 11.49 21.12
CA GLY A 140 -12.72 10.15 21.71
C GLY A 140 -12.39 8.99 20.76
N VAL A 141 -11.80 9.27 19.59
CA VAL A 141 -11.27 8.21 18.70
C VAL A 141 -10.08 7.53 19.38
N VAL A 142 -10.16 6.21 19.52
CA VAL A 142 -9.13 5.41 20.18
C VAL A 142 -8.18 4.83 19.14
N TYR A 143 -6.89 5.01 19.38
CA TYR A 143 -5.81 4.38 18.62
C TYR A 143 -5.02 3.46 19.52
N LYS A 144 -4.56 2.34 18.96
CA LYS A 144 -3.78 1.35 19.68
C LYS A 144 -2.39 1.25 19.06
N ILE A 145 -1.35 1.30 19.90
CA ILE A 145 -0.02 0.88 19.47
C ILE A 145 0.05 -0.64 19.62
N VAL A 146 0.26 -1.32 18.50
CA VAL A 146 0.56 -2.75 18.45
C VAL A 146 2.07 -2.91 18.34
N ASN A 147 2.62 -3.94 18.99
CA ASN A 147 4.07 -4.21 19.00
C ASN A 147 4.93 -3.04 19.50
N GLY A 148 4.37 -2.22 20.39
CA GLY A 148 5.11 -1.12 21.01
C GLY A 148 6.32 -1.61 21.80
N ILE A 149 7.50 -1.06 21.49
CA ILE A 149 8.71 -1.18 22.28
C ILE A 149 8.53 -0.43 23.61
N ALA A 150 8.72 -1.15 24.72
CA ALA A 150 8.63 -0.60 26.07
C ALA A 150 9.61 0.57 26.26
N GLY A 151 9.16 1.63 26.93
CA GLY A 151 9.97 2.84 27.17
C GLY A 151 10.13 3.77 25.95
N SER A 152 9.52 3.44 24.80
CA SER A 152 9.54 4.30 23.60
C SER A 152 8.39 5.31 23.58
N SER A 153 8.58 6.39 22.82
CA SER A 153 7.54 7.36 22.52
C SER A 153 7.19 7.33 21.03
N TYR A 154 5.91 7.42 20.72
CA TYR A 154 5.39 7.34 19.35
C TYR A 154 4.81 8.69 18.94
N LYS A 155 5.24 9.20 17.78
CA LYS A 155 4.62 10.34 17.12
C LYS A 155 3.99 9.86 15.83
N TRP A 156 2.70 10.09 15.70
CA TRP A 156 1.92 9.74 14.52
C TRP A 156 0.92 10.89 14.26
N ARG A 157 0.38 10.94 13.04
CA ARG A 157 -0.62 11.93 12.64
C ARG A 157 -1.65 11.28 11.74
N ILE A 158 -2.90 11.72 11.84
CA ILE A 158 -3.91 11.46 10.83
C ILE A 158 -3.66 12.51 9.74
N ARG A 159 -3.40 12.10 8.49
CA ARG A 159 -3.36 13.09 7.39
C ARG A 159 -4.78 13.68 7.27
N GLY A 160 -4.94 14.94 7.69
CA GLY A 160 -6.17 15.69 7.46
C GLY A 160 -6.33 16.00 5.97
N GLU A 161 -7.54 16.37 5.55
CA GLU A 161 -7.89 16.76 4.16
C GLU A 161 -7.03 17.92 3.59
N ARG A 162 -6.16 18.54 4.39
CA ARG A 162 -5.29 19.66 3.99
C ARG A 162 -3.83 19.53 4.41
N ASP A 163 -3.40 18.38 4.91
CA ASP A 163 -2.01 18.19 5.37
C ASP A 163 -1.05 17.80 4.22
N CYS A 164 -1.23 18.44 3.05
CA CYS A 164 -0.26 18.50 1.97
C CYS A 164 0.76 19.58 2.30
N ARG A 165 1.66 19.28 3.24
CA ARG A 165 3.05 19.76 3.24
C ARG A 165 3.76 19.19 4.46
N GLN A 166 4.83 18.47 4.15
CA GLN A 166 5.89 18.03 5.05
C GLN A 166 5.58 16.77 5.86
N VAL A 167 6.16 15.66 5.41
CA VAL A 167 6.98 14.84 6.29
C VAL A 167 8.42 14.95 5.78
N LYS A 168 9.19 15.88 6.34
CA LYS A 168 10.63 15.61 6.52
C LYS A 168 10.74 14.78 7.79
N ARG A 169 11.20 13.53 7.66
CA ARG A 169 11.88 12.82 8.75
C ARG A 169 13.37 12.96 8.55
#